data_AF-A0A928D446-F1
#
_entry.id   AF-A0A928D446-F1
#
_cell.length_a   1.000
_cell.length_b   1.000
_cell.length_c   1.000
_cell.angle_alpha   90.00
_cell.angle_beta   90.00
_cell.angle_gamma   90.00
#
_symmetry.space_group_name_H-M   'P 1'
#
loop_
_entity.id
_entity.type
_entity.pdbx_description
1 polymer ?
#
loop_
_entity_poly.entity_id
_entity_poly.type
_entity_poly.pdbx_seq_one_letter_code
_entity_poly.pdbx_strand_id
1 'polypeptide(L)'
;MGKMSFVKTVFSAAVFRQIFMPGIGTVLFLIYLGFIGWNSLAPRKPEADPVRQEVGKVAVDKIVEEIRLNRGDISSAVLLHFENDPTDYMSNTLRNALDKNGILNLEDSFFSEKFRNMLNLRNRGVSSAEEALEMVKDEPVQGVFWGKIERFETVGEKVRLTGSWQLLDVKSGKVVCEGVINEDSVTPEEAASAAEAAADAGSAPAGTPAKWAPWYIRLTGFLLVVLLLPVLTISFIRTMVAKRSNQVNAFMLGIYTLVDALLAFLMVGASFTSAWPVVGFIVASLAALAYNYALMGFALKLES
;
A
#
# COMPACT_ATOMS: atom_id res chain seq x y z
N MET A 1 13.95 -39.71 -52.59
CA MET A 1 15.14 -39.48 -51.73
C MET A 1 15.03 -38.06 -51.18
N GLY A 2 14.83 -37.91 -49.87
CA GLY A 2 14.67 -36.60 -49.24
C GLY A 2 14.17 -36.73 -47.80
N LYS A 3 15.02 -37.23 -46.90
CA LYS A 3 14.75 -37.28 -45.46
C LYS A 3 14.75 -35.85 -44.91
N MET A 4 13.58 -35.25 -44.74
CA MET A 4 13.44 -34.05 -43.90
C MET A 4 13.59 -34.46 -42.44
N SER A 5 14.79 -34.19 -41.94
CA SER A 5 15.25 -34.40 -40.59
C SER A 5 14.40 -33.61 -39.59
N PHE A 6 13.63 -34.35 -38.80
CA PHE A 6 12.84 -33.96 -37.64
C PHE A 6 13.74 -33.51 -36.47
N VAL A 7 14.62 -32.54 -36.71
CA VAL A 7 15.58 -32.02 -35.73
C VAL A 7 15.38 -30.52 -35.67
N LYS A 8 14.44 -30.06 -34.84
CA LYS A 8 14.45 -28.71 -34.23
C LYS A 8 13.30 -28.39 -33.25
N THR A 9 12.73 -29.39 -32.58
CA THR A 9 11.78 -29.13 -31.47
C THR A 9 12.10 -29.98 -30.24
N VAL A 10 13.39 -30.12 -29.95
CA VAL A 10 13.88 -30.50 -28.61
C VAL A 10 14.74 -29.34 -28.11
N PHE A 11 14.18 -28.13 -28.14
CA PHE A 11 14.59 -27.10 -27.19
C PHE A 11 14.07 -27.59 -25.83
N SER A 12 14.90 -28.43 -25.24
CA SER A 12 14.61 -29.22 -24.06
C SER A 12 14.03 -28.34 -22.95
N ALA A 13 12.90 -28.76 -22.39
CA ALA A 13 12.39 -28.24 -21.13
C ALA A 13 13.45 -28.23 -20.01
N ALA A 14 14.53 -29.02 -20.14
CA ALA A 14 15.68 -28.98 -19.25
C ALA A 14 16.51 -27.69 -19.37
N VAL A 15 16.71 -27.13 -20.58
CA VAL A 15 17.45 -25.86 -20.76
C VAL A 15 16.63 -24.69 -20.25
N PHE A 16 15.30 -24.73 -20.42
CA PHE A 16 14.41 -23.73 -19.85
C PHE A 16 14.38 -23.81 -18.31
N ARG A 17 14.32 -25.02 -17.71
CA ARG A 17 14.42 -25.22 -16.26
C ARG A 17 15.76 -24.74 -15.67
N GLN A 18 16.86 -24.99 -16.36
CA GLN A 18 18.21 -24.71 -15.83
C GLN A 18 18.57 -23.21 -15.88
N ILE A 19 17.94 -22.44 -16.78
CA ILE A 19 18.16 -20.99 -16.89
C ILE A 19 17.15 -20.19 -16.05
N PHE A 20 15.88 -20.63 -15.95
CA PHE A 20 14.84 -19.86 -15.26
C PHE A 20 14.72 -20.12 -13.75
N MET A 21 15.02 -21.32 -13.25
CA MET A 21 14.87 -21.61 -11.81
C MET A 21 15.80 -20.81 -10.88
N PRO A 22 17.12 -20.63 -11.16
CA PRO A 22 17.97 -19.87 -10.26
C PRO A 22 17.69 -18.36 -10.31
N GLY A 23 17.16 -17.83 -11.42
CA GLY A 23 16.81 -16.41 -11.55
C GLY A 23 15.53 -16.01 -10.81
N ILE A 24 14.53 -16.88 -10.78
CA ILE A 24 13.27 -16.61 -10.07
C ILE A 24 13.52 -16.51 -8.56
N GLY A 25 14.38 -17.38 -8.00
CA GLY A 25 14.74 -17.32 -6.59
C GLY A 25 15.38 -15.99 -6.18
N THR A 26 16.32 -15.48 -6.99
CA THR A 26 16.95 -14.18 -6.75
C THR A 26 15.97 -13.01 -6.89
N VAL A 27 15.11 -13.02 -7.91
CA VAL A 27 14.09 -11.97 -8.09
C VAL A 27 13.08 -11.97 -6.94
N LEU A 28 12.59 -13.15 -6.54
CA LEU A 28 11.72 -13.28 -5.37
C LEU A 28 12.40 -12.83 -4.09
N PHE A 29 13.68 -13.13 -3.91
CA PHE A 29 14.45 -12.67 -2.76
C PHE A 29 14.62 -11.14 -2.75
N LEU A 30 14.87 -10.52 -3.90
CA LEU A 30 14.92 -9.06 -4.02
C LEU A 30 13.56 -8.40 -3.77
N ILE A 31 12.47 -8.98 -4.29
CA ILE A 31 11.10 -8.52 -3.98
C ILE A 31 10.83 -8.66 -2.48
N TYR A 32 11.24 -9.77 -1.87
CA TYR A 32 11.07 -10.01 -0.44
C TYR A 32 11.90 -9.03 0.41
N LEU A 33 13.15 -8.76 0.05
CA LEU A 33 13.97 -7.73 0.72
C LEU A 33 13.38 -6.34 0.54
N GLY A 34 12.89 -6.02 -0.66
CA GLY A 34 12.15 -4.79 -0.93
C GLY A 34 10.89 -4.68 -0.07
N PHE A 35 10.16 -5.78 0.10
CA PHE A 35 8.96 -5.85 0.94
C PHE A 35 9.30 -5.70 2.43
N ILE A 36 10.36 -6.35 2.94
CA ILE A 36 10.84 -6.15 4.32
C ILE A 36 11.30 -4.70 4.53
N GLY A 37 12.10 -4.18 3.60
CA GLY A 37 12.60 -2.81 3.64
C GLY A 37 11.46 -1.80 3.61
N TRP A 38 10.44 -2.05 2.78
CA TRP A 38 9.22 -1.27 2.74
C TRP A 38 8.47 -1.33 4.06
N ASN A 39 8.21 -2.50 4.63
CA ASN A 39 7.52 -2.60 5.92
C ASN A 39 8.25 -1.89 7.07
N SER A 40 9.58 -1.76 6.99
CA SER A 40 10.38 -1.02 7.98
C SER A 40 10.41 0.50 7.73
N LEU A 41 10.43 0.94 6.47
CA LEU A 41 10.68 2.34 6.08
C LEU A 41 9.46 3.08 5.54
N ALA A 42 8.39 2.38 5.17
CA ALA A 42 7.20 2.96 4.58
C ALA A 42 6.58 4.00 5.52
N PRO A 43 5.95 5.05 4.95
CA PRO A 43 5.14 5.98 5.73
C PRO A 43 4.15 5.19 6.58
N ARG A 44 4.12 5.46 7.89
CA ARG A 44 3.09 4.91 8.76
C ARG A 44 1.89 5.83 8.73
N LYS A 45 0.70 5.28 8.50
CA LYS A 45 -0.53 6.01 8.75
C LYS A 45 -0.53 6.49 10.20
N PRO A 46 -0.98 7.73 10.47
CA PRO A 46 -1.16 8.17 11.84
C PRO A 46 -2.14 7.21 12.52
N GLU A 47 -1.80 6.75 13.71
CA GLU A 47 -2.71 5.94 14.53
C GLU A 47 -3.67 6.89 15.25
N ALA A 48 -4.94 6.49 15.36
CA ALA A 48 -5.90 7.22 16.18
C ALA A 48 -5.53 7.01 17.66
N ASP A 49 -5.52 8.09 18.44
CA ASP A 49 -5.32 8.04 19.89
C ASP A 49 -6.38 7.12 20.57
N PRO A 50 -6.06 6.37 21.64
CA PRO A 50 -7.01 5.46 22.27
C PRO A 50 -8.36 6.09 22.63
N VAL A 51 -8.37 7.35 23.07
CA VAL A 51 -9.62 8.08 23.38
C VAL A 51 -10.45 8.31 22.11
N ARG A 52 -9.78 8.63 20.99
CA ARG A 52 -10.43 8.76 19.68
C ARG A 52 -10.95 7.41 19.20
N GLN A 53 -10.22 6.32 19.43
CA GLN A 53 -10.66 4.99 19.05
C GLN A 53 -11.99 4.63 19.74
N GLU A 54 -12.11 4.89 21.05
CA GLU A 54 -13.34 4.57 21.78
C GLU A 54 -14.54 5.41 21.29
N VAL A 55 -14.36 6.72 21.09
CA VAL A 55 -15.40 7.59 20.52
C VAL A 55 -15.80 7.11 19.12
N GLY A 56 -14.83 6.74 18.30
CA GLY A 56 -15.06 6.21 16.97
C GLY A 56 -15.83 4.89 16.99
N LYS A 57 -15.54 4.00 17.95
CA LYS A 57 -16.24 2.74 18.14
C LYS A 57 -17.70 2.96 18.54
N VAL A 58 -17.98 3.86 19.49
CA VAL A 58 -19.36 4.22 19.87
C VAL A 58 -20.14 4.79 18.68
N ALA A 59 -19.51 5.66 17.87
CA ALA A 59 -20.12 6.16 16.65
C ALA A 59 -20.41 5.04 15.65
N VAL A 60 -19.46 4.12 15.44
CA VAL A 60 -19.65 2.97 14.54
C VAL A 60 -20.80 2.09 15.00
N ASP A 61 -20.90 1.77 16.29
CA ASP A 61 -21.99 0.93 16.81
C ASP A 61 -23.37 1.55 16.55
N LYS A 62 -23.50 2.87 16.68
CA LYS A 62 -24.73 3.62 16.33
C LYS A 62 -25.04 3.53 14.83
N ILE A 63 -24.04 3.77 13.97
CA ILE A 63 -24.19 3.68 12.51
C ILE A 63 -24.64 2.27 12.10
N VAL A 64 -24.02 1.24 12.68
CA VAL A 64 -24.31 -0.16 12.38
C VAL A 64 -25.77 -0.50 12.74
N GLU A 65 -26.27 -0.05 13.89
CA GLU A 65 -27.66 -0.28 14.29
C GLU A 65 -28.64 0.52 13.41
N GLU A 66 -28.32 1.76 13.04
CA GLU A 66 -29.15 2.54 12.09
C GLU A 66 -29.23 1.87 10.72
N ILE A 67 -28.12 1.35 10.19
CA ILE A 67 -28.10 0.58 8.94
C ILE A 67 -28.93 -0.69 9.09
N ARG A 68 -28.79 -1.41 10.19
CA ARG A 68 -29.56 -2.64 10.43
C ARG A 68 -31.07 -2.39 10.36
N LEU A 69 -31.53 -1.28 10.91
CA LEU A 69 -32.94 -0.91 10.95
C LEU A 69 -33.44 -0.35 9.60
N ASN A 70 -32.59 0.37 8.86
CA ASN A 70 -33.01 1.20 7.73
C ASN A 70 -32.42 0.83 6.37
N ARG A 71 -31.58 -0.23 6.24
CA ARG A 71 -30.97 -0.64 4.96
C ARG A 71 -31.96 -1.09 3.89
N GLY A 72 -33.23 -1.31 4.24
CA GLY A 72 -34.24 -1.86 3.34
C GLY A 72 -33.83 -3.23 2.80
N ASP A 73 -33.92 -3.40 1.48
CA ASP A 73 -33.61 -4.66 0.80
C ASP A 73 -32.12 -4.79 0.39
N ILE A 74 -31.27 -3.82 0.74
CA ILE A 74 -29.84 -3.87 0.42
C ILE A 74 -29.16 -4.91 1.32
N SER A 75 -28.64 -5.96 0.71
CA SER A 75 -27.92 -7.05 1.37
C SER A 75 -26.43 -7.08 1.01
N SER A 76 -26.05 -6.53 -0.15
CA SER A 76 -24.66 -6.46 -0.61
C SER A 76 -24.30 -5.01 -0.94
N ALA A 77 -23.17 -4.54 -0.42
CA ALA A 77 -22.72 -3.17 -0.62
C ALA A 77 -21.19 -3.06 -0.68
N VAL A 78 -20.69 -1.99 -1.29
CA VAL A 78 -19.28 -1.58 -1.16
C VAL A 78 -19.20 -0.46 -0.13
N LEU A 79 -18.28 -0.58 0.83
CA LEU A 79 -17.94 0.50 1.76
C LEU A 79 -16.72 1.25 1.25
N LEU A 80 -16.94 2.48 0.80
CA LEU A 80 -15.90 3.42 0.38
C LEU A 80 -15.27 4.08 1.61
N HIS A 81 -14.00 4.47 1.49
CA HIS A 81 -13.32 5.20 2.55
C HIS A 81 -13.98 6.56 2.81
N PHE A 82 -14.15 6.90 4.08
CA PHE A 82 -14.70 8.19 4.49
C PHE A 82 -13.79 9.34 4.00
N GLU A 83 -14.39 10.40 3.48
CA GLU A 83 -13.68 11.64 3.21
C GLU A 83 -13.11 12.19 4.53
N ASN A 84 -11.85 12.62 4.51
CA ASN A 84 -11.15 13.17 5.67
C ASN A 84 -11.00 12.23 6.89
N ASP A 85 -10.92 10.93 6.66
CA ASP A 85 -10.45 9.94 7.65
C ASP A 85 -8.94 9.67 7.46
N PRO A 86 -8.02 10.44 8.10
CA PRO A 86 -6.58 10.34 7.84
C PRO A 86 -5.94 9.06 8.37
N THR A 87 -6.58 8.42 9.36
CA THR A 87 -6.09 7.19 10.00
C THR A 87 -6.72 5.93 9.40
N ASP A 88 -7.73 6.10 8.53
CA ASP A 88 -8.63 5.04 8.05
C ASP A 88 -9.35 4.27 9.19
N TYR A 89 -9.32 4.80 10.42
CA TYR A 89 -9.82 4.10 11.60
C TYR A 89 -11.34 3.92 11.53
N MET A 90 -12.08 4.99 11.20
CA MET A 90 -13.53 4.94 11.11
C MET A 90 -13.97 3.99 10.00
N SER A 91 -13.35 4.12 8.82
CA SER A 91 -13.66 3.30 7.66
C SER A 91 -13.43 1.81 7.93
N ASN A 92 -12.29 1.45 8.53
CA ASN A 92 -11.95 0.06 8.82
C ASN A 92 -12.76 -0.53 9.97
N THR A 93 -13.01 0.25 11.03
CA THR A 93 -13.80 -0.19 12.19
C THR A 93 -15.24 -0.44 11.77
N LEU A 94 -15.84 0.45 10.97
CA LEU A 94 -17.18 0.27 10.43
C LEU A 94 -17.28 -0.94 9.52
N ARG A 95 -16.30 -1.12 8.60
CA ARG A 95 -16.23 -2.30 7.72
C ARG A 95 -16.21 -3.60 8.51
N ASN A 96 -15.33 -3.69 9.51
CA ASN A 96 -15.23 -4.87 10.37
C ASN A 96 -16.51 -5.11 11.18
N ALA A 97 -17.15 -4.04 11.68
CA ALA A 97 -18.38 -4.16 12.46
C ALA A 97 -19.57 -4.63 11.60
N LEU A 98 -19.71 -4.10 10.37
CA LEU A 98 -20.78 -4.52 9.45
C LEU A 98 -20.62 -5.98 9.00
N ASP A 99 -19.40 -6.38 8.67
CA ASP A 99 -19.06 -7.75 8.25
C ASP A 99 -19.26 -8.75 9.39
N LYS A 100 -18.69 -8.46 10.58
CA LYS A 100 -18.81 -9.32 11.77
C LYS A 100 -20.26 -9.54 12.21
N ASN A 101 -21.11 -8.51 12.10
CA ASN A 101 -22.52 -8.61 12.47
C ASN A 101 -23.41 -9.18 11.34
N GLY A 102 -22.85 -9.45 10.16
CA GLY A 102 -23.61 -9.94 9.00
C GLY A 102 -24.71 -8.98 8.53
N ILE A 103 -24.55 -7.68 8.80
CA ILE A 103 -25.56 -6.66 8.48
C ILE A 103 -25.46 -6.26 7.01
N LEU A 104 -24.29 -6.32 6.39
CA LEU A 104 -24.13 -6.15 4.95
C LEU A 104 -23.06 -7.13 4.50
N ASN A 105 -23.30 -7.81 3.37
CA ASN A 105 -22.24 -8.52 2.68
C ASN A 105 -21.38 -7.49 1.97
N LEU A 106 -20.28 -7.09 2.63
CA LEU A 106 -19.38 -6.10 2.09
C LEU A 106 -18.48 -6.73 1.05
N GLU A 107 -18.61 -6.30 -0.20
CA GLU A 107 -17.68 -6.72 -1.24
C GLU A 107 -16.30 -6.13 -0.97
N ASP A 108 -15.30 -6.90 -1.38
CA ASP A 108 -13.90 -6.61 -1.11
C ASP A 108 -13.49 -5.27 -1.72
N SER A 109 -12.74 -4.47 -0.95
CA SER A 109 -12.17 -3.21 -1.42
C SER A 109 -11.48 -3.34 -2.79
N PHE A 110 -11.61 -2.31 -3.63
CA PHE A 110 -11.00 -2.26 -4.95
C PHE A 110 -9.51 -2.64 -4.88
N PHE A 111 -8.98 -3.29 -5.93
CA PHE A 111 -7.56 -3.67 -5.99
C PHE A 111 -6.62 -2.48 -5.71
N SER A 112 -7.00 -1.28 -6.13
CA SER A 112 -6.28 -0.03 -5.87
C SER A 112 -6.23 0.33 -4.37
N GLU A 113 -7.30 0.10 -3.62
CA GLU A 113 -7.34 0.28 -2.16
C GLU A 113 -6.51 -0.77 -1.45
N LYS A 114 -6.60 -2.05 -1.85
CA LYS A 114 -5.74 -3.11 -1.32
C LYS A 114 -4.26 -2.78 -1.53
N PHE A 115 -3.91 -2.31 -2.72
CA PHE A 115 -2.54 -1.90 -3.05
C PHE A 115 -2.10 -0.68 -2.22
N ARG A 116 -2.96 0.33 -2.04
CA ARG A 116 -2.67 1.49 -1.16
C ARG A 116 -2.51 1.08 0.29
N ASN A 117 -3.37 0.21 0.81
CA ASN A 117 -3.28 -0.33 2.16
C ASN A 117 -1.98 -1.12 2.36
N MET A 118 -1.60 -1.96 1.38
CA MET A 118 -0.31 -2.66 1.37
C MET A 118 0.88 -1.68 1.38
N LEU A 119 0.76 -0.56 0.67
CA LEU A 119 1.77 0.50 0.68
C LEU A 119 1.64 1.48 1.86
N ASN A 120 0.69 1.25 2.77
CA ASN A 120 0.37 2.13 3.88
C ASN A 120 0.09 3.60 3.46
N LEU A 121 -0.42 3.78 2.24
CA LEU A 121 -0.81 5.07 1.69
C LEU A 121 -2.24 5.41 2.09
N ARG A 122 -2.52 6.70 2.26
CA ARG A 122 -3.86 7.21 2.55
C ARG A 122 -4.82 6.86 1.41
N ASN A 123 -5.99 6.34 1.75
CA ASN A 123 -7.04 6.12 0.76
C ASN A 123 -7.70 7.45 0.40
N ARG A 124 -8.07 7.58 -0.87
CA ARG A 124 -8.81 8.76 -1.33
C ARG A 124 -10.25 8.54 -0.92
N GLY A 125 -10.76 9.37 -0.03
CA GLY A 125 -12.19 9.39 0.26
C GLY A 125 -12.97 9.97 -0.91
N VAL A 126 -14.26 9.66 -0.95
CA VAL A 126 -15.16 10.10 -2.01
C VAL A 126 -15.95 11.31 -1.54
N SER A 127 -16.03 12.32 -2.41
CA SER A 127 -16.53 13.66 -2.04
C SER A 127 -18.01 13.89 -2.34
N SER A 128 -18.61 13.03 -3.17
CA SER A 128 -19.99 13.18 -3.64
C SER A 128 -20.66 11.84 -3.89
N ALA A 129 -21.99 11.82 -3.85
CA ALA A 129 -22.80 10.65 -4.15
C ALA A 129 -22.61 10.19 -5.61
N GLU A 130 -22.44 11.14 -6.53
CA GLU A 130 -22.21 10.86 -7.95
C GLU A 130 -20.86 10.16 -8.18
N GLU A 131 -19.78 10.65 -7.57
CA GLU A 131 -18.45 10.01 -7.62
C GLU A 131 -18.51 8.61 -7.00
N ALA A 132 -19.27 8.42 -5.91
CA ALA A 132 -19.44 7.12 -5.26
C ALA A 132 -20.15 6.11 -6.17
N LEU A 133 -21.25 6.52 -6.81
CA LEU A 133 -22.00 5.70 -7.76
C LEU A 133 -21.19 5.38 -9.02
N GLU A 134 -20.40 6.33 -9.52
CA GLU A 134 -19.53 6.12 -10.67
C GLU A 134 -18.44 5.06 -10.38
N MET A 135 -17.87 5.08 -9.17
CA MET A 135 -16.84 4.10 -8.76
C MET A 135 -17.36 2.66 -8.69
N VAL A 136 -18.64 2.45 -8.34
CA VAL A 136 -19.22 1.11 -8.16
C VAL A 136 -20.08 0.65 -9.33
N LYS A 137 -20.16 1.43 -10.42
CA LYS A 137 -21.10 1.20 -11.53
C LYS A 137 -20.97 -0.19 -12.18
N ASP A 138 -19.74 -0.71 -12.25
CA ASP A 138 -19.43 -1.99 -12.88
C ASP A 138 -19.38 -3.16 -11.88
N GLU A 139 -19.57 -2.88 -10.58
CA GLU A 139 -19.52 -3.88 -9.53
C GLU A 139 -20.91 -4.52 -9.30
N PRO A 140 -20.99 -5.83 -9.06
CA PRO A 140 -22.27 -6.55 -8.91
C PRO A 140 -22.90 -6.35 -7.52
N VAL A 141 -22.97 -5.10 -7.03
CA VAL A 141 -23.46 -4.75 -5.69
C VAL A 141 -24.79 -3.99 -5.72
N GLN A 142 -25.55 -4.06 -4.63
CA GLN A 142 -26.85 -3.40 -4.51
C GLN A 142 -26.72 -1.99 -3.91
N GLY A 143 -25.78 -1.80 -2.99
CA GLY A 143 -25.57 -0.54 -2.30
C GLY A 143 -24.14 -0.01 -2.38
N VAL A 144 -24.00 1.29 -2.19
CA VAL A 144 -22.70 1.92 -1.91
C VAL A 144 -22.81 2.75 -0.65
N PHE A 145 -21.91 2.47 0.29
CA PHE A 145 -21.80 3.19 1.55
C PHE A 145 -20.63 4.16 1.45
N TRP A 146 -20.87 5.43 1.73
CA TRP A 146 -19.84 6.45 1.76
C TRP A 146 -20.17 7.48 2.85
N GLY A 147 -19.21 8.33 3.16
CA GLY A 147 -19.43 9.41 4.11
C GLY A 147 -18.24 10.34 4.22
N LYS A 148 -18.39 11.33 5.10
CA LYS A 148 -17.40 12.37 5.36
C LYS A 148 -17.24 12.59 6.86
N ILE A 149 -15.99 12.58 7.31
CA ILE A 149 -15.64 13.06 8.64
C ILE A 149 -15.32 14.56 8.53
N GLU A 150 -16.16 15.39 9.13
CA GLU A 150 -15.93 16.84 9.12
C GLU A 150 -14.88 17.24 10.14
N ARG A 151 -14.96 16.68 11.35
CA ARG A 151 -13.99 16.91 12.43
C ARG A 151 -13.79 15.65 13.24
N PHE A 152 -12.51 15.37 13.52
CA PHE A 152 -12.13 14.34 14.47
C PHE A 152 -10.93 14.83 15.27
N GLU A 153 -11.22 15.69 16.25
CA GLU A 153 -10.22 16.45 16.99
C GLU A 153 -10.39 16.30 18.50
N THR A 154 -9.29 16.50 19.21
CA THR A 154 -9.26 16.54 20.65
C THR A 154 -9.19 18.01 21.06
N VAL A 155 -10.25 18.54 21.66
CA VAL A 155 -10.35 19.92 22.13
C VAL A 155 -10.30 19.93 23.65
N GLY A 156 -9.12 20.23 24.20
CA GLY A 156 -8.85 20.09 25.62
C GLY A 156 -8.95 18.63 26.05
N GLU A 157 -9.86 18.34 26.98
CA GLU A 157 -10.11 17.00 27.51
C GLU A 157 -11.22 16.25 26.76
N LYS A 158 -11.84 16.85 25.74
CA LYS A 158 -12.94 16.22 25.00
C LYS A 158 -12.49 15.84 23.61
N VAL A 159 -12.90 14.66 23.15
CA VAL A 159 -12.84 14.30 21.73
C VAL A 159 -14.18 14.61 21.11
N ARG A 160 -14.15 15.32 19.98
CA ARG A 160 -15.31 15.62 19.16
C ARG A 160 -15.18 14.90 17.83
N LEU A 161 -16.20 14.13 17.49
CA LEU A 161 -16.32 13.48 16.20
C LEU A 161 -17.61 13.95 15.53
N THR A 162 -17.48 14.70 14.44
CA THR A 162 -18.60 15.12 13.60
C THR A 162 -18.41 14.65 12.16
N GLY A 163 -19.50 14.24 11.54
CA GLY A 163 -19.48 13.75 10.16
C GLY A 163 -20.86 13.39 9.65
N SER A 164 -20.91 12.90 8.42
CA SER A 164 -22.13 12.39 7.80
C SER A 164 -21.82 11.13 7.01
N TRP A 165 -22.84 10.32 6.78
CA TRP A 165 -22.74 9.11 6.00
C TRP A 165 -24.05 8.84 5.26
N GLN A 166 -23.94 8.12 4.15
CA GLN A 166 -25.07 7.75 3.32
C GLN A 166 -24.87 6.34 2.75
N LEU A 167 -25.96 5.58 2.69
CA LEU A 167 -26.11 4.35 1.95
C LEU A 167 -27.01 4.63 0.75
N LEU A 168 -26.44 4.50 -0.45
CA LEU A 168 -27.15 4.69 -1.72
C LEU A 168 -27.51 3.33 -2.33
N ASP A 169 -28.66 3.21 -2.97
CA ASP A 169 -28.99 2.11 -3.87
C ASP A 169 -28.36 2.37 -5.24
N VAL A 170 -27.50 1.47 -5.70
CA VAL A 170 -26.75 1.61 -6.96
C VAL A 170 -27.68 1.63 -8.17
N LYS A 171 -28.81 0.92 -8.12
CA LYS A 171 -29.74 0.84 -9.26
C LYS A 171 -30.56 2.11 -9.43
N SER A 172 -31.07 2.64 -8.33
CA SER A 172 -31.94 3.83 -8.35
C SER A 172 -31.16 5.14 -8.19
N GLY A 173 -29.92 5.09 -7.70
CA GLY A 173 -29.14 6.25 -7.30
C GLY A 173 -29.72 7.00 -6.10
N LYS A 174 -30.71 6.43 -5.41
CA LYS A 174 -31.40 7.09 -4.29
C LYS A 174 -30.72 6.77 -2.97
N VAL A 175 -30.74 7.74 -2.07
CA VAL A 175 -30.37 7.55 -0.66
C VAL A 175 -31.41 6.64 0.00
N VAL A 176 -30.95 5.48 0.49
CA VAL A 176 -31.78 4.54 1.25
C VAL A 176 -31.72 4.87 2.73
N CYS A 177 -30.52 5.19 3.22
CA CYS A 177 -30.31 5.57 4.59
C CYS A 177 -29.22 6.64 4.67
N GLU A 178 -29.39 7.60 5.55
CA GLU A 178 -28.39 8.61 5.85
C GLU A 178 -28.40 8.92 7.33
N GLY A 179 -27.24 9.35 7.83
CA GLY A 179 -27.10 9.72 9.23
C GLY A 179 -26.02 10.78 9.41
N VAL A 180 -26.09 11.44 10.57
CA VAL A 180 -25.13 12.44 11.01
C VAL A 180 -24.44 11.89 12.26
N ILE A 181 -23.12 11.89 12.23
CA ILE A 181 -22.28 11.56 13.38
C ILE A 181 -22.10 12.85 14.17
N ASN A 182 -22.52 12.86 15.42
CA ASN A 182 -22.28 13.97 16.34
C ASN A 182 -22.00 13.43 17.74
N GLU A 183 -20.77 12.94 17.92
CA GLU A 183 -20.31 12.42 19.20
C GLU A 183 -19.57 13.49 19.99
N ASP A 184 -20.34 13.95 20.98
CA ASP A 184 -20.16 14.95 22.02
C ASP A 184 -19.11 14.78 23.13
N SER A 185 -18.51 13.61 23.32
CA SER A 185 -18.03 13.26 24.69
C SER A 185 -17.34 11.92 24.85
N VAL A 186 -16.15 11.95 25.46
CA VAL A 186 -15.74 11.16 26.65
C VAL A 186 -14.73 12.03 27.42
N THR A 187 -14.81 12.15 28.76
CA THR A 187 -13.71 12.73 29.55
C THR A 187 -12.51 11.77 29.54
N PRO A 188 -11.26 12.25 29.62
CA PRO A 188 -10.08 11.39 29.52
C PRO A 188 -10.07 10.31 30.60
N GLU A 189 -10.70 10.54 31.77
CA GLU A 189 -10.85 9.54 32.84
C GLU A 189 -11.75 8.36 32.46
N GLU A 190 -12.89 8.60 31.81
CA GLU A 190 -13.79 7.51 31.37
C GLU A 190 -13.18 6.74 30.20
N ALA A 191 -12.50 7.43 29.29
CA ALA A 191 -11.80 6.81 28.17
C ALA A 191 -10.53 6.07 28.60
N ALA A 192 -9.79 6.58 29.60
CA ALA A 192 -8.62 5.90 30.16
C ALA A 192 -9.04 4.61 30.88
N SER A 193 -10.14 4.64 31.65
CA SER A 193 -10.70 3.44 32.28
C SER A 193 -11.13 2.39 31.25
N ALA A 194 -11.76 2.81 30.15
CA ALA A 194 -12.13 1.91 29.04
C ALA A 194 -10.92 1.37 28.26
N ALA A 195 -9.89 2.21 28.03
CA ALA A 195 -8.67 1.82 27.35
C ALA A 195 -7.79 0.90 28.20
N GLU A 196 -7.74 1.11 29.53
CA GLU A 196 -7.04 0.26 30.49
C GLU A 196 -7.75 -1.11 30.61
N ALA A 197 -9.09 -1.12 30.64
CA ALA A 197 -9.88 -2.35 30.55
C ALA A 197 -9.68 -3.10 29.20
N ALA A 198 -9.49 -2.38 28.08
CA ALA A 198 -9.19 -2.96 26.78
C ALA A 198 -7.74 -3.46 26.63
N ALA A 199 -6.79 -2.83 27.33
CA ALA A 199 -5.40 -3.24 27.42
C ALA A 199 -5.25 -4.53 28.25
N ASP A 200 -5.98 -4.64 29.37
CA ASP A 200 -6.06 -5.87 30.17
C ASP A 200 -6.77 -7.02 29.45
N ALA A 201 -7.65 -6.72 28.49
CA ALA A 201 -8.29 -7.71 27.62
C ALA A 201 -7.36 -8.30 26.52
N GLY A 202 -6.06 -8.00 26.54
CA GLY A 202 -5.05 -8.60 25.66
C GLY A 202 -4.91 -7.94 24.29
N SER A 203 -5.45 -6.73 24.12
CA SER A 203 -5.24 -5.91 22.92
C SER A 203 -3.80 -5.38 22.93
N ALA A 204 -2.97 -5.79 21.97
CA ALA A 204 -1.56 -5.41 21.88
C ALA A 204 -1.36 -3.88 22.04
N PRO A 205 -0.32 -3.43 22.77
CA PRO A 205 -0.11 -2.02 23.07
C PRO A 205 0.02 -1.20 21.79
N ALA A 206 -0.77 -0.12 21.72
CA ALA A 206 -0.68 0.92 20.70
C ALA A 206 0.79 1.30 20.49
N GLY A 207 1.24 1.22 19.25
CA GLY A 207 2.65 1.34 18.90
C GLY A 207 3.16 2.72 19.29
N THR A 208 4.20 2.76 20.12
CA THR A 208 4.97 3.99 20.33
C THR A 208 5.31 4.62 18.97
N PRO A 209 5.18 5.96 18.80
CA PRO A 209 5.47 6.61 17.53
C PRO A 209 6.91 6.30 17.17
N ALA A 210 7.08 5.45 16.15
CA ALA A 210 8.39 4.99 15.74
C ALA A 210 9.18 6.21 15.27
N LYS A 211 10.19 6.58 16.07
CA LYS A 211 11.19 7.57 15.67
C LYS A 211 11.67 7.18 14.27
N TRP A 212 11.47 8.09 13.33
CA TRP A 212 11.87 7.90 11.95
C TRP A 212 13.30 7.39 11.93
N ALA A 213 13.53 6.23 11.28
CA ALA A 213 14.87 5.67 11.17
C ALA A 213 15.82 6.79 10.72
N PRO A 214 16.89 7.07 11.48
CA PRO A 214 17.81 8.15 11.14
C PRO A 214 18.28 8.07 9.69
N TRP A 215 18.48 9.23 9.06
CA TRP A 215 18.80 9.33 7.63
C TRP A 215 20.00 8.47 7.21
N TYR A 216 20.97 8.25 8.11
CA TYR A 216 22.14 7.42 7.85
C TYR A 216 21.79 5.92 7.72
N ILE A 217 20.77 5.41 8.42
CA ILE A 217 20.31 4.02 8.28
C ILE A 217 19.69 3.82 6.90
N ARG A 218 18.90 4.80 6.44
CA ARG A 218 18.31 4.80 5.10
C ARG A 218 19.39 4.81 4.03
N LEU A 219 20.38 5.70 4.15
CA LEU A 219 21.50 5.76 3.23
C LEU A 219 22.31 4.45 3.20
N THR A 220 22.59 3.85 4.37
CA THR A 220 23.29 2.57 4.44
C THR A 220 22.47 1.44 3.81
N GLY A 221 21.15 1.41 4.03
CA GLY A 221 20.25 0.47 3.35
C GLY A 221 20.24 0.65 1.84
N PHE A 222 20.22 1.90 1.36
CA PHE A 222 20.33 2.23 -0.06
C PHE A 222 21.63 1.72 -0.66
N LEU A 223 22.76 2.06 -0.04
CA LEU A 223 24.08 1.64 -0.50
C LEU A 223 24.20 0.12 -0.53
N LEU A 224 23.70 -0.58 0.50
CA LEU A 224 23.69 -2.04 0.52
C LEU A 224 22.85 -2.61 -0.62
N VAL A 225 21.63 -2.12 -0.86
CA VAL A 225 20.77 -2.63 -1.93
C VAL A 225 21.38 -2.35 -3.30
N VAL A 226 21.81 -1.12 -3.58
CA VAL A 226 22.39 -0.74 -4.88
C VAL A 226 23.71 -1.48 -5.15
N LEU A 227 24.56 -1.66 -4.14
CA LEU A 227 25.82 -2.41 -4.31
C LEU A 227 25.57 -3.92 -4.46
N LEU A 228 24.56 -4.47 -3.77
CA LEU A 228 24.25 -5.89 -3.84
C LEU A 228 23.46 -6.28 -5.09
N LEU A 229 22.67 -5.38 -5.67
CA LEU A 229 21.75 -5.70 -6.76
C LEU A 229 22.49 -6.18 -8.03
N PRO A 230 23.59 -5.56 -8.49
CA PRO A 230 24.38 -6.08 -9.60
C PRO A 230 25.11 -7.38 -9.28
N VAL A 231 25.56 -7.56 -8.04
CA VAL A 231 26.21 -8.79 -7.57
C VAL A 231 25.23 -9.95 -7.59
N LEU A 232 24.01 -9.74 -7.08
CA LEU A 232 22.94 -10.74 -7.05
C LEU A 232 22.46 -11.09 -8.47
N THR A 233 22.51 -10.13 -9.39
CA THR A 233 22.06 -10.34 -10.76
C THR A 233 23.19 -10.69 -11.74
N ILE A 234 24.41 -10.96 -11.26
CA ILE A 234 25.58 -11.21 -12.12
C ILE A 234 25.39 -12.40 -13.08
N SER A 235 24.72 -13.45 -12.65
CA SER A 235 24.42 -14.62 -13.50
C SER A 235 23.46 -14.26 -14.64
N PHE A 236 22.49 -13.39 -14.36
CA PHE A 236 21.57 -12.87 -15.37
C PHE A 236 22.28 -11.93 -16.34
N ILE A 237 23.13 -11.03 -15.82
CA ILE A 237 23.98 -10.14 -16.61
C ILE A 237 24.85 -10.96 -17.56
N ARG A 238 25.57 -11.98 -17.07
CA ARG A 238 26.37 -12.89 -17.92
C ARG A 238 25.55 -13.55 -19.02
N THR A 239 24.39 -14.10 -18.67
CA THR A 239 23.49 -14.76 -19.64
C THR A 239 23.02 -13.80 -20.74
N MET A 240 22.76 -12.55 -20.40
CA MET A 240 22.32 -11.52 -21.34
C MET A 240 23.46 -10.96 -22.17
N VAL A 241 24.63 -10.75 -21.56
CA VAL A 241 25.86 -10.28 -22.21
C VAL A 241 26.39 -11.29 -23.22
N ALA A 242 26.27 -12.60 -22.95
CA ALA A 242 26.63 -13.67 -23.87
C ALA A 242 25.92 -13.58 -25.25
N LYS A 243 24.79 -12.86 -25.34
CA LYS A 243 24.07 -12.61 -26.61
C LYS A 243 24.80 -11.61 -27.53
N ARG A 244 25.90 -10.99 -27.09
CA ARG A 244 26.76 -10.04 -27.85
C ARG A 244 26.01 -8.91 -28.58
N SER A 245 24.81 -8.53 -28.13
CA SER A 245 24.04 -7.44 -28.72
C SER A 245 24.20 -6.16 -27.91
N ASN A 246 24.73 -5.11 -28.54
CA ASN A 246 24.87 -3.78 -27.93
C ASN A 246 23.52 -3.21 -27.47
N GLN A 247 22.42 -3.53 -28.17
CA GLN A 247 21.08 -3.08 -27.78
C GLN A 247 20.61 -3.75 -26.47
N VAL A 248 20.88 -5.03 -26.30
CA VAL A 248 20.50 -5.77 -25.07
C VAL A 248 21.29 -5.23 -23.87
N ASN A 249 22.57 -4.93 -24.05
CA ASN A 249 23.41 -4.35 -23.00
C ASN A 249 22.94 -2.95 -22.60
N ALA A 250 22.61 -2.09 -23.58
CA ALA A 250 22.08 -0.75 -23.31
C ALA A 250 20.72 -0.80 -22.60
N PHE A 251 19.83 -1.71 -23.01
CA PHE A 251 18.52 -1.90 -22.37
C PHE A 251 18.65 -2.35 -20.92
N MET A 252 19.53 -3.33 -20.65
CA MET A 252 19.82 -3.81 -19.31
C MET A 252 20.38 -2.69 -18.42
N LEU A 253 21.34 -1.91 -18.92
CA LEU A 253 21.88 -0.76 -18.21
C LEU A 253 20.79 0.26 -17.85
N GLY A 254 19.86 0.50 -18.78
CA GLY A 254 18.69 1.35 -18.56
C GLY A 254 17.78 0.85 -17.43
N ILE A 255 17.46 -0.44 -17.40
CA ILE A 255 16.63 -1.03 -16.33
C ILE A 255 17.30 -0.90 -14.97
N TYR A 256 18.58 -1.27 -14.85
CA TYR A 256 19.30 -1.18 -13.56
C TYR A 256 19.35 0.26 -13.05
N THR A 257 19.68 1.20 -13.94
CA THR A 257 19.71 2.63 -13.61
C THR A 257 18.32 3.15 -13.20
N LEU A 258 17.25 2.69 -13.86
CA LEU A 258 15.88 3.06 -13.50
C LEU A 258 15.49 2.51 -12.12
N VAL A 259 15.85 1.27 -11.81
CA VAL A 259 15.61 0.67 -10.49
C VAL A 259 16.38 1.41 -9.40
N ASP A 260 17.65 1.72 -9.63
CA ASP A 260 18.48 2.48 -8.69
C ASP A 260 17.93 3.89 -8.47
N ALA A 261 17.47 4.55 -9.54
CA ALA A 261 16.81 5.85 -9.45
C ALA A 261 15.48 5.77 -8.69
N LEU A 262 14.64 4.76 -8.93
CA LEU A 262 13.40 4.57 -8.17
C LEU A 262 13.69 4.33 -6.68
N LEU A 263 14.70 3.53 -6.36
CA LEU A 263 15.12 3.29 -4.98
C LEU A 263 15.65 4.57 -4.31
N ALA A 264 16.45 5.36 -5.03
CA ALA A 264 16.93 6.65 -4.55
C ALA A 264 15.76 7.62 -4.31
N PHE A 265 14.77 7.63 -5.21
CA PHE A 265 13.58 8.48 -5.10
C PHE A 265 12.73 8.12 -3.87
N LEU A 266 12.51 6.83 -3.63
CA LEU A 266 11.78 6.34 -2.45
C LEU A 266 12.52 6.68 -1.15
N MET A 267 13.86 6.58 -1.13
CA MET A 267 14.70 6.90 0.03
C MET A 267 14.69 8.39 0.39
N VAL A 268 14.63 9.27 -0.61
CA VAL A 268 14.46 10.72 -0.44
C VAL A 268 13.07 11.05 0.12
N GLY A 269 12.15 10.08 0.18
CA GLY A 269 10.84 10.20 0.80
C GLY A 269 9.88 11.09 0.01
N ALA A 270 10.08 11.20 -1.31
CA ALA A 270 9.33 12.09 -2.21
C ALA A 270 9.28 13.59 -1.80
N SER A 271 10.10 13.99 -0.83
CA SER A 271 10.15 15.35 -0.28
C SER A 271 11.22 16.17 -1.02
N PHE A 272 10.88 16.66 -2.21
CA PHE A 272 11.68 17.66 -2.93
C PHE A 272 11.39 19.09 -2.44
N THR A 273 11.32 19.26 -1.13
CA THR A 273 11.04 20.56 -0.49
C THR A 273 12.24 21.51 -0.51
N SER A 274 13.42 21.01 -0.87
CA SER A 274 14.63 21.82 -1.05
C SER A 274 15.48 21.32 -2.23
N ALA A 275 16.38 22.17 -2.73
CA ALA A 275 17.25 21.84 -3.86
C ALA A 275 18.30 20.75 -3.52
N TRP A 276 18.69 20.63 -2.24
CA TRP A 276 19.73 19.70 -1.81
C TRP A 276 19.38 18.21 -2.03
N PRO A 277 18.18 17.72 -1.66
CA PRO A 277 17.73 16.37 -2.01
C PRO A 277 17.70 16.10 -3.51
N VAL A 278 17.34 17.10 -4.34
CA VAL A 278 17.33 16.96 -5.81
C VAL A 278 18.75 16.78 -6.33
N VAL A 279 19.70 17.59 -5.85
CA VAL A 279 21.12 17.46 -6.21
C VAL A 279 21.66 16.10 -5.75
N GLY A 280 21.37 15.70 -4.51
CA GLY A 280 21.77 14.40 -3.97
C GLY A 280 21.23 13.23 -4.79
N PHE A 281 19.96 13.30 -5.20
CA PHE A 281 19.32 12.32 -6.07
C PHE A 281 20.01 12.21 -7.45
N ILE A 282 20.33 13.34 -8.08
CA ILE A 282 21.03 13.37 -9.38
C ILE A 282 22.42 12.76 -9.24
N VAL A 283 23.18 13.15 -8.21
CA VAL A 283 24.53 12.63 -7.96
C VAL A 283 24.49 11.12 -7.70
N ALA A 284 23.55 10.64 -6.88
CA ALA A 284 23.38 9.22 -6.59
C ALA A 284 23.00 8.41 -7.84
N SER A 285 22.09 8.94 -8.68
CA SER A 285 21.66 8.28 -9.92
C SER A 285 22.80 8.18 -10.94
N LEU A 286 23.59 9.25 -11.09
CA LEU A 286 24.78 9.24 -11.95
C LEU A 286 25.87 8.28 -11.44
N ALA A 287 26.08 8.24 -10.12
CA ALA A 287 27.01 7.30 -9.50
C ALA A 287 26.57 5.84 -9.72
N ALA A 288 25.28 5.54 -9.55
CA ALA A 288 24.72 4.21 -9.82
C ALA A 288 24.86 3.81 -11.29
N LEU A 289 24.57 4.72 -12.23
CA LEU A 289 24.78 4.49 -13.66
C LEU A 289 26.26 4.18 -13.97
N ALA A 290 27.19 4.98 -13.44
CA ALA A 290 28.63 4.76 -13.63
C ALA A 290 29.10 3.43 -13.04
N TYR A 291 28.58 3.06 -11.87
CA TYR A 291 28.85 1.78 -11.22
C TYR A 291 28.35 0.59 -12.06
N ASN A 292 27.09 0.62 -12.51
CA ASN A 292 26.49 -0.42 -13.35
C ASN A 292 27.24 -0.57 -14.67
N TYR A 293 27.66 0.54 -15.28
CA TYR A 293 28.47 0.54 -16.49
C TYR A 293 29.83 -0.12 -16.26
N ALA A 294 30.54 0.26 -15.20
CA ALA A 294 31.84 -0.32 -14.86
C ALA A 294 31.75 -1.83 -14.59
N LEU A 295 30.69 -2.26 -13.89
CA LEU A 295 30.46 -3.66 -13.54
C LEU A 295 30.13 -4.52 -14.77
N MET A 296 29.30 -4.02 -15.69
CA MET A 296 29.07 -4.67 -16.97
C MET A 296 30.34 -4.76 -17.83
N GLY A 297 31.16 -3.71 -17.84
CA GLY A 297 32.45 -3.71 -18.52
C GLY A 297 33.44 -4.73 -17.94
N PHE A 298 33.43 -4.91 -16.62
CA PHE A 298 34.23 -5.94 -15.95
C PHE A 298 33.72 -7.36 -16.28
N ALA A 299 32.41 -7.58 -16.28
CA ALA A 299 31.80 -8.86 -16.64
C ALA A 299 32.16 -9.28 -18.07
N LEU A 300 32.18 -8.34 -19.02
CA LEU A 300 32.60 -8.57 -20.41
C LEU A 300 34.08 -9.00 -20.52
N LYS A 301 34.97 -8.38 -19.75
CA LYS A 301 36.41 -8.72 -19.75
C LYS A 301 36.71 -10.10 -19.17
N LEU A 302 35.86 -10.63 -18.29
CA LEU A 302 36.03 -11.97 -17.72
C LEU A 302 35.64 -13.10 -18.69
N GLU A 303 34.98 -12.79 -19.81
CA GLU A 303 34.57 -13.77 -20.83
C GLU A 303 35.44 -13.75 -22.10
N SER A 304 36.33 -12.75 -22.24
CA SER A 304 37.32 -12.65 -23.33
C SER A 304 38.65 -13.30 -22.95
#